data_AF-A0A7S0D8T7-F1
#
_entry.id   AF-A0A7S0D8T7-F1
#
_cell.length_a   1.000
_cell.length_b   1.000
_cell.length_c   1.000
_cell.angle_alpha   90.00
_cell.angle_beta   90.00
_cell.angle_gamma   90.00
#
_symmetry.space_group_name_H-M   'P 1'
#
loop_
_entity.id
_entity.type
_entity.pdbx_description
1 polymer ?
#
loop_
_entity_poly.entity_id
_entity_poly.type
_entity_poly.pdbx_seq_one_letter_code
_entity_poly.pdbx_strand_id
1 'polypeptide(L)'
;GYRFFIPAGTSYVDYIRRYLVKKQGFVYVETSKKKAGNESLDYFDINGNSRKKIIGRIMNRLYDKSHLCTKHKLAYHLRKHQGDVIPPTAIVRRGVWTQVPRGFLNNSESEEGRRSVFFLKDSHRDNGHGIFVGIGLAKTIPQIESSRTYVLQRHLENMLLWNGMCKFDLRMFSIAVFRPFCRPQFYLYPHGYCRVNPTPWQMSAKKDLQVTNISFFKRKNLTYSLVPTQDWPEFNLVEPGIRHAITTAYRETQDFMHPMHE
;
A
#
# COMPACT_ATOMS: atom_id res chain seq x y z
N GLY A 1 -13.44 6.89 30.79
CA GLY A 1 -13.32 5.44 30.60
C GLY A 1 -13.76 5.04 29.19
N TYR A 2 -12.86 5.15 28.22
CA TYR A 2 -13.01 4.66 26.86
C TYR A 2 -12.95 3.13 26.85
N ARG A 3 -13.78 2.48 26.03
CA ARG A 3 -13.71 1.04 25.85
C ARG A 3 -13.35 0.75 24.41
N PHE A 4 -12.43 -0.18 24.20
CA PHE A 4 -12.01 -0.49 22.84
C PHE A 4 -12.05 -1.98 22.59
N PHE A 5 -12.41 -2.31 21.35
CA PHE A 5 -12.38 -3.67 20.85
C PHE A 5 -11.37 -3.76 19.72
N ILE A 6 -10.45 -4.68 19.92
CA ILE A 6 -9.49 -5.07 18.93
C ILE A 6 -9.65 -6.59 18.79
N PRO A 7 -10.09 -7.11 17.62
CA PRO A 7 -10.09 -8.56 17.40
C PRO A 7 -8.68 -9.09 17.60
N ALA A 8 -8.54 -10.25 18.25
CA ALA A 8 -7.26 -10.96 18.26
C ALA A 8 -6.77 -11.13 16.81
N GLY A 9 -5.54 -10.70 16.54
CA GLY A 9 -5.11 -10.46 15.17
C GLY A 9 -3.62 -10.15 15.02
N THR A 10 -3.25 -9.52 13.90
CA THR A 10 -1.86 -9.32 13.47
C THR A 10 -1.00 -8.56 14.51
N SER A 11 0.33 -8.69 14.44
CA SER A 11 1.28 -8.14 15.43
C SER A 11 1.15 -6.62 15.68
N TYR A 12 0.73 -5.84 14.69
CA TYR A 12 0.50 -4.39 14.82
C TYR A 12 -0.73 -4.07 15.69
N VAL A 13 -1.76 -4.89 15.55
CA VAL A 13 -3.04 -4.76 16.26
C VAL A 13 -2.82 -5.00 17.77
N ASP A 14 -1.94 -5.95 18.11
CA ASP A 14 -1.48 -6.18 19.48
C ASP A 14 -0.65 -5.04 20.06
N TYR A 15 0.11 -4.31 19.23
CA TYR A 15 0.86 -3.14 19.68
C TYR A 15 -0.09 -2.01 20.11
N ILE A 16 -1.09 -1.67 19.28
CA ILE A 16 -2.09 -0.64 19.61
C ILE A 16 -2.82 -1.01 20.90
N ARG A 17 -3.26 -2.28 21.04
CA ARG A 17 -3.93 -2.76 22.25
C ARG A 17 -3.07 -2.50 23.48
N ARG A 18 -1.81 -2.95 23.47
CA ARG A 18 -0.89 -2.76 24.61
C ARG A 18 -0.64 -1.28 24.91
N TYR A 19 -0.51 -0.46 23.88
CA TYR A 19 -0.33 0.99 24.03
C TYR A 19 -1.53 1.64 24.70
N LEU A 20 -2.75 1.35 24.24
CA LEU A 20 -3.99 1.91 24.82
C LEU A 20 -4.22 1.45 26.26
N VAL A 21 -4.00 0.17 26.58
CA VAL A 21 -4.16 -0.33 27.97
C VAL A 21 -3.21 0.38 28.95
N LYS A 22 -2.01 0.76 28.51
CA LYS A 22 -1.06 1.51 29.34
C LYS A 22 -1.49 2.96 29.60
N LYS A 23 -2.36 3.54 28.76
CA LYS A 23 -2.85 4.91 28.93
C LYS A 23 -4.06 4.91 29.86
N GLN A 24 -4.05 5.81 30.86
CA GLN A 24 -5.17 5.95 31.79
C GLN A 24 -6.47 6.24 31.03
N GLY A 25 -7.55 5.60 31.48
CA GLY A 25 -8.88 5.84 30.94
C GLY A 25 -9.28 4.97 29.75
N PHE A 26 -8.44 4.05 29.26
CA PHE A 26 -8.84 3.03 28.27
C PHE A 26 -9.03 1.66 28.91
N VAL A 27 -10.09 0.95 28.53
CA VAL A 27 -10.43 -0.39 29.00
C VAL A 27 -10.61 -1.30 27.80
N TYR A 28 -9.75 -2.30 27.66
CA TYR A 28 -9.91 -3.32 26.64
C TYR A 28 -11.14 -4.18 26.96
N VAL A 29 -11.99 -4.41 25.96
CA VAL A 29 -13.14 -5.31 26.09
C VAL A 29 -12.89 -6.54 25.22
N GLU A 30 -12.64 -7.67 25.87
CA GLU A 30 -12.54 -8.94 25.19
C GLU A 30 -13.93 -9.36 24.69
N THR A 31 -14.04 -9.65 23.39
CA THR A 31 -15.32 -10.09 22.81
C THR A 31 -15.30 -11.59 22.59
N SER A 32 -16.26 -12.30 23.16
CA SER A 32 -16.48 -13.73 22.96
C SER A 32 -16.96 -14.08 21.54
N LYS A 33 -17.38 -13.09 20.74
CA LYS A 33 -17.85 -13.30 19.36
C LYS A 33 -16.76 -12.90 18.37
N LYS A 34 -16.20 -13.89 17.67
CA LYS A 34 -15.42 -13.75 16.43
C LYS A 34 -16.27 -13.13 15.29
N LYS A 35 -16.88 -11.95 15.48
CA LYS A 35 -17.37 -11.16 14.34
C LYS A 35 -16.13 -10.54 13.69
N ALA A 36 -15.48 -11.36 12.88
CA ALA A 36 -14.32 -11.00 12.10
C ALA A 36 -14.64 -9.76 11.24
N GLY A 37 -13.79 -8.74 11.35
CA GLY A 37 -13.65 -7.76 10.28
C GLY A 37 -13.48 -6.32 10.73
N ASN A 38 -14.04 -5.91 11.87
CA ASN A 38 -14.18 -4.48 12.18
C ASN A 38 -13.47 -4.14 13.49
N GLU A 39 -12.32 -3.45 13.42
CA GLU A 39 -11.67 -2.89 14.60
C GLU A 39 -12.33 -1.52 14.89
N SER A 40 -12.81 -1.33 16.12
CA SER A 40 -13.49 -0.09 16.52
C SER A 40 -13.20 0.28 17.97
N LEU A 41 -13.11 1.58 18.20
CA LEU A 41 -13.06 2.22 19.51
C LEU A 41 -14.44 2.80 19.79
N ASP A 42 -15.15 2.26 20.78
CA ASP A 42 -16.52 2.68 21.11
C ASP A 42 -16.50 3.59 22.36
N TYR A 43 -17.21 4.70 22.28
CA TYR A 43 -17.32 5.68 23.36
C TYR A 43 -18.58 5.39 24.15
N PHE A 44 -18.47 5.34 25.47
CA PHE A 44 -19.61 5.12 26.35
C PHE A 44 -19.78 6.30 27.28
N ASP A 45 -21.03 6.67 27.52
CA ASP A 45 -21.36 7.54 28.65
C ASP A 45 -21.17 6.76 29.95
N ILE A 46 -20.45 7.35 30.90
CA ILE A 46 -20.12 6.76 32.21
C ILE A 46 -20.98 7.39 33.30
N ASN A 47 -21.69 8.48 32.99
CA ASN A 47 -22.32 9.34 33.98
C ASN A 47 -23.80 9.02 34.27
N GLY A 48 -24.36 7.89 33.83
CA GLY A 48 -25.76 7.62 34.16
C GLY A 48 -26.29 6.25 33.78
N ASN A 49 -26.67 5.49 34.81
CA ASN A 49 -27.51 4.30 34.80
C ASN A 49 -27.00 3.05 34.04
N SER A 50 -27.46 1.90 34.53
CA SER A 50 -27.10 0.52 34.18
C SER A 50 -27.22 0.12 32.70
N ARG A 51 -27.61 1.04 31.80
CA ARG A 51 -27.65 0.87 30.34
C ARG A 51 -26.60 1.74 29.68
N LYS A 52 -25.41 1.17 29.48
CA LYS A 52 -24.29 1.80 28.75
C LYS A 52 -24.71 2.14 27.32
N LYS A 53 -25.02 3.41 27.04
CA LYS A 53 -25.27 3.92 25.69
C LYS A 53 -23.95 4.25 25.00
N ILE A 54 -23.75 3.75 23.78
CA ILE A 54 -22.64 4.16 22.93
C ILE A 54 -22.93 5.59 22.47
N ILE A 55 -22.08 6.54 22.83
CA ILE A 55 -22.20 7.96 22.45
C ILE A 55 -21.38 8.31 21.20
N GLY A 56 -20.50 7.42 20.76
CA GLY A 56 -19.68 7.58 19.56
C GLY A 56 -18.93 6.31 19.20
N ARG A 57 -18.40 6.24 17.98
CA ARG A 57 -17.56 5.14 17.50
C ARG A 57 -16.49 5.68 16.55
N ILE A 58 -15.23 5.36 16.82
CA ILE A 58 -14.12 5.51 15.88
C ILE A 58 -13.81 4.15 15.27
N MET A 59 -13.52 4.15 13.97
CA MET A 59 -13.08 2.96 13.24
C MET A 59 -11.72 3.23 12.62
N ASN A 60 -10.84 2.24 12.62
CA ASN A 60 -9.53 2.34 11.96
C ASN A 60 -9.60 2.05 10.45
N ARG A 61 -10.80 2.14 9.87
CA ARG A 61 -11.08 1.84 8.48
C ARG A 61 -12.26 2.68 8.00
N LEU A 62 -12.23 3.03 6.73
CA LEU A 62 -13.38 3.61 6.04
C LEU A 62 -14.44 2.54 5.77
N TYR A 63 -15.72 2.89 5.93
CA TYR A 63 -16.86 1.96 5.81
C TYR A 63 -17.05 1.41 4.39
N ASP A 64 -16.43 2.03 3.38
CA ASP A 64 -16.41 1.58 1.99
C ASP A 64 -14.99 1.63 1.40
N LYS A 65 -14.14 0.69 1.85
CA LYS A 65 -12.79 0.49 1.31
C LYS A 65 -12.79 -0.03 -0.14
N SER A 66 -13.94 -0.40 -0.68
CA SER A 66 -13.99 -1.12 -1.94
C SER A 66 -13.37 -0.29 -3.08
N HIS A 67 -13.46 1.05 -3.00
CA HIS A 67 -13.09 1.99 -4.07
C HIS A 67 -11.59 2.26 -4.24
N LEU A 68 -10.76 2.13 -3.20
CA LEU A 68 -9.30 2.37 -3.31
C LEU A 68 -8.45 1.15 -2.98
N CYS A 69 -9.03 0.10 -2.39
CA CYS A 69 -8.26 -1.07 -1.96
C CYS A 69 -8.04 -2.13 -3.05
N THR A 70 -8.66 -2.00 -4.22
CA THR A 70 -8.43 -2.92 -5.35
C THR A 70 -7.63 -2.24 -6.45
N LYS A 71 -6.75 -3.02 -7.10
CA LYS A 71 -5.77 -2.49 -8.07
C LYS A 71 -6.44 -1.73 -9.22
N HIS A 72 -7.51 -2.27 -9.81
CA HIS A 72 -8.20 -1.62 -10.92
C HIS A 72 -8.89 -0.32 -10.53
N LYS A 73 -9.47 -0.22 -9.33
CA LYS A 73 -10.11 1.04 -8.93
C LYS A 73 -9.07 2.11 -8.61
N LEU A 74 -7.95 1.73 -7.97
CA LEU A 74 -6.81 2.63 -7.82
C LEU A 74 -6.29 3.13 -9.18
N ALA A 75 -6.08 2.22 -10.14
CA ALA A 75 -5.66 2.58 -11.51
C ALA A 75 -6.67 3.49 -12.23
N TYR A 76 -7.97 3.33 -11.96
CA TYR A 76 -9.02 4.19 -12.49
C TYR A 76 -8.95 5.61 -11.92
N HIS A 77 -8.79 5.74 -10.60
CA HIS A 77 -8.67 7.05 -9.95
C HIS A 77 -7.39 7.79 -10.35
N LEU A 78 -6.30 7.05 -10.57
CA LEU A 78 -5.01 7.62 -10.95
C LEU A 78 -4.84 7.84 -12.47
N ARG A 79 -5.87 7.59 -13.28
CA ARG A 79 -5.77 7.62 -14.75
C ARG A 79 -5.29 8.96 -15.34
N LYS A 80 -5.59 10.06 -14.66
CA LYS A 80 -5.20 11.41 -15.10
C LYS A 80 -3.74 11.74 -14.82
N HIS A 81 -3.05 10.92 -14.02
CA HIS A 81 -1.65 11.11 -13.61
C HIS A 81 -0.72 10.08 -14.26
N GLN A 82 -1.19 9.38 -15.30
CA GLN A 82 -0.37 8.41 -16.02
C GLN A 82 0.64 9.10 -16.93
N GLY A 83 1.88 8.61 -16.93
CA GLY A 83 3.01 9.19 -17.66
C GLY A 83 3.78 10.25 -16.87
N ASP A 84 3.19 10.78 -15.80
CA ASP A 84 3.83 11.71 -14.87
C ASP A 84 4.35 10.93 -13.65
N VAL A 85 3.50 10.71 -12.66
CA VAL A 85 3.87 9.98 -11.42
C VAL A 85 3.45 8.50 -11.43
N ILE A 86 2.61 8.08 -12.38
CA ILE A 86 2.11 6.70 -12.48
C ILE A 86 2.51 6.08 -13.83
N PRO A 87 3.06 4.86 -13.85
CA PRO A 87 3.37 4.19 -15.12
C PRO A 87 2.11 3.99 -15.97
N PRO A 88 2.22 4.00 -17.32
CA PRO A 88 1.11 3.68 -18.21
C PRO A 88 0.42 2.37 -17.80
N THR A 89 -0.88 2.46 -17.55
CA THR A 89 -1.67 1.41 -16.92
C THR A 89 -3.04 1.26 -17.58
N ALA A 90 -3.31 0.09 -18.14
CA ALA A 90 -4.59 -0.29 -18.70
C ALA A 90 -5.41 -1.17 -17.74
N ILE A 91 -6.74 -1.12 -17.87
CA ILE A 91 -7.68 -1.91 -17.08
C ILE A 91 -8.48 -2.82 -18.01
N VAL A 92 -8.49 -4.11 -17.69
CA VAL A 92 -9.27 -5.13 -18.41
C VAL A 92 -10.28 -5.73 -17.45
N ARG A 93 -11.57 -5.60 -17.75
CA ARG A 93 -12.67 -6.16 -16.95
C ARG A 93 -13.35 -7.22 -17.77
N ARG A 94 -13.27 -8.46 -17.32
CA ARG A 94 -13.93 -9.61 -17.95
C ARG A 94 -13.60 -9.72 -19.45
N GLY A 95 -12.31 -9.61 -19.77
CA GLY A 95 -11.81 -9.61 -21.16
C GLY A 95 -12.03 -8.30 -21.93
N VAL A 96 -12.79 -7.34 -21.40
CA VAL A 96 -13.07 -6.06 -22.06
C VAL A 96 -12.11 -4.98 -21.58
N TRP A 97 -11.46 -4.30 -22.52
CA TRP A 97 -10.63 -3.13 -22.24
C TRP A 97 -11.52 -1.96 -21.81
N THR A 98 -11.35 -1.49 -20.58
CA THR A 98 -12.20 -0.41 -20.00
C THR A 98 -11.46 0.90 -19.82
N GLN A 99 -10.13 0.85 -19.80
CA GLN A 99 -9.28 2.03 -19.76
C GLN A 99 -7.95 1.66 -20.42
N VAL A 100 -7.57 2.36 -21.49
CA VAL A 100 -6.33 2.13 -22.22
C VAL A 100 -5.69 3.50 -22.49
N PRO A 101 -4.46 3.75 -22.02
CA PRO A 101 -3.77 4.99 -22.33
C PRO A 101 -3.53 5.12 -23.84
N ARG A 102 -3.54 6.34 -24.37
CA ARG A 102 -3.32 6.58 -25.79
C ARG A 102 -1.97 5.98 -26.23
N GLY A 103 -1.97 5.22 -27.32
CA GLY A 103 -0.76 4.56 -27.84
C GLY A 103 -0.28 3.32 -27.06
N PHE A 104 -0.91 2.97 -25.94
CA PHE A 104 -0.46 1.87 -25.08
C PHE A 104 -0.46 0.51 -25.81
N LEU A 105 -1.48 0.24 -26.62
CA LEU A 105 -1.56 -0.99 -27.42
C LEU A 105 -0.84 -0.86 -28.77
N ASN A 106 -0.77 0.34 -29.34
CA ASN A 106 -0.15 0.57 -30.66
C ASN A 106 1.37 0.43 -30.61
N ASN A 107 1.98 0.68 -29.46
CA ASN A 107 3.41 0.43 -29.25
C ASN A 107 3.73 -1.08 -29.14
N SER A 108 2.75 -1.98 -29.19
CA SER A 108 3.01 -3.44 -29.10
C SER A 108 3.89 -3.96 -30.24
N GLU A 109 3.85 -3.33 -31.40
CA GLU A 109 4.64 -3.74 -32.57
C GLU A 109 6.00 -3.04 -32.67
N SER A 110 6.23 -1.96 -31.92
CA SER A 110 7.53 -1.29 -31.91
C SER A 110 8.58 -2.16 -31.21
N GLU A 111 9.85 -2.02 -31.60
CA GLU A 111 10.96 -2.75 -30.97
C GLU A 111 11.02 -2.48 -29.46
N GLU A 112 10.72 -1.24 -29.06
CA GLU A 112 10.61 -0.83 -27.66
C GLU A 112 9.51 -1.60 -26.93
N GLY A 113 8.27 -1.62 -27.45
CA GLY A 113 7.17 -2.33 -26.80
C GLY A 113 7.31 -3.86 -26.84
N ARG A 114 8.06 -4.42 -27.79
CA ARG A 114 8.44 -5.83 -27.81
C ARG A 114 9.45 -6.19 -26.72
N ARG A 115 10.27 -5.22 -26.26
CA ARG A 115 11.28 -5.41 -25.21
C ARG A 115 10.82 -4.99 -23.82
N SER A 116 9.79 -4.15 -23.71
CA SER A 116 9.26 -3.71 -22.41
C SER A 116 8.74 -4.87 -21.56
N VAL A 117 8.99 -4.78 -20.26
CA VAL A 117 8.38 -5.66 -19.26
C VAL A 117 6.98 -5.14 -18.91
N PHE A 118 6.01 -6.05 -18.89
CA PHE A 118 4.64 -5.76 -18.48
C PHE A 118 4.25 -6.62 -17.28
N PHE A 119 3.53 -6.01 -16.34
CA PHE A 119 2.89 -6.71 -15.23
C PHE A 119 1.39 -6.81 -15.49
N LEU A 120 0.90 -8.04 -15.60
CA LEU A 120 -0.53 -8.33 -15.57
C LEU A 120 -0.90 -8.74 -14.14
N LYS A 121 -1.68 -7.90 -13.46
CA LYS A 121 -2.02 -8.05 -12.03
C LYS A 121 -3.52 -8.28 -11.88
N ASP A 122 -3.89 -9.45 -11.38
CA ASP A 122 -5.26 -9.73 -10.94
C ASP A 122 -5.64 -8.77 -9.80
N SER A 123 -6.78 -8.11 -9.97
CA SER A 123 -7.27 -7.09 -9.03
C SER A 123 -7.71 -7.64 -7.68
N HIS A 124 -8.11 -8.92 -7.63
CA HIS A 124 -8.70 -9.55 -6.45
C HIS A 124 -7.74 -10.50 -5.73
N ARG A 125 -6.57 -10.78 -6.31
CA ARG A 125 -5.53 -11.61 -5.67
C ARG A 125 -4.48 -10.76 -4.96
N ASP A 126 -4.10 -11.16 -3.75
CA ASP A 126 -3.16 -10.44 -2.89
C ASP A 126 -1.83 -11.17 -2.69
N ASN A 127 -0.90 -10.55 -1.95
CA ASN A 127 0.38 -11.13 -1.55
C ASN A 127 1.22 -11.66 -2.72
N GLY A 128 1.16 -11.02 -3.89
CA GLY A 128 1.89 -11.46 -5.08
C GLY A 128 1.27 -12.65 -5.83
N HIS A 129 0.12 -13.17 -5.40
CA HIS A 129 -0.68 -14.08 -6.21
C HIS A 129 -1.30 -13.32 -7.39
N GLY A 130 -1.49 -14.00 -8.53
CA GLY A 130 -2.14 -13.40 -9.70
C GLY A 130 -1.32 -12.30 -10.38
N ILE A 131 -0.01 -12.26 -10.18
CA ILE A 131 0.90 -11.41 -10.96
C ILE A 131 1.59 -12.28 -11.99
N PHE A 132 1.32 -12.01 -13.25
CA PHE A 132 2.08 -12.49 -14.40
C PHE A 132 3.02 -11.37 -14.88
N VAL A 133 4.22 -11.77 -15.30
CA VAL A 133 5.24 -10.88 -15.85
C VAL A 133 5.54 -11.37 -17.25
N GLY A 134 5.34 -10.51 -18.25
CA GLY A 134 5.65 -10.80 -19.64
C GLY A 134 6.61 -9.77 -20.21
N ILE A 135 7.39 -10.18 -21.20
CA ILE A 135 8.13 -9.26 -22.08
C ILE A 135 7.29 -9.10 -23.34
N GLY A 136 6.84 -7.87 -23.58
CA GLY A 136 5.94 -7.52 -24.67
C GLY A 136 4.47 -7.88 -24.43
N LEU A 137 3.59 -7.16 -25.13
CA LEU A 137 2.14 -7.33 -25.03
C LEU A 137 1.66 -8.66 -25.63
N ALA A 138 2.30 -9.13 -26.70
CA ALA A 138 1.95 -10.41 -27.35
C ALA A 138 2.02 -11.62 -26.39
N LYS A 139 2.99 -11.62 -25.45
CA LYS A 139 3.09 -12.67 -24.42
C LYS A 139 2.16 -12.43 -23.22
N THR A 140 1.76 -11.18 -22.99
CA THR A 140 1.04 -10.77 -21.78
C THR A 140 -0.48 -10.82 -21.94
N ILE A 141 -1.00 -10.36 -23.07
CA ILE A 141 -2.45 -10.30 -23.35
C ILE A 141 -3.12 -11.69 -23.33
N PRO A 142 -2.52 -12.78 -23.87
CA PRO A 142 -3.15 -14.10 -23.83
C PRO A 142 -3.40 -14.66 -22.42
N GLN A 143 -2.80 -14.07 -21.39
CA GLN A 143 -2.99 -14.49 -19.99
C GLN A 143 -4.25 -13.88 -19.33
N ILE A 144 -4.99 -13.05 -20.07
CA ILE A 144 -6.22 -12.41 -19.57
C ILE A 144 -7.38 -13.40 -19.66
N GLU A 145 -7.92 -13.77 -18.50
CA GLU A 145 -9.15 -14.56 -18.40
C GLU A 145 -10.40 -13.67 -18.51
N SER A 146 -11.40 -14.09 -19.30
CA SER A 146 -12.66 -13.36 -19.50
C SER A 146 -13.54 -13.28 -18.24
N SER A 147 -13.24 -14.04 -17.19
CA SER A 147 -14.02 -14.03 -15.93
C SER A 147 -13.47 -13.05 -14.89
N ARG A 148 -12.31 -12.43 -15.12
CA ARG A 148 -11.57 -11.68 -14.10
C ARG A 148 -11.30 -10.23 -14.46
N THR A 149 -10.86 -9.47 -13.46
CA THR A 149 -10.45 -8.06 -13.62
C THR A 149 -8.96 -7.92 -13.40
N TYR A 150 -8.28 -7.34 -14.39
CA TYR A 150 -6.83 -7.15 -14.38
C TYR A 150 -6.46 -5.68 -14.50
N VAL A 151 -5.27 -5.39 -13.99
CA VAL A 151 -4.50 -4.20 -14.31
C VAL A 151 -3.28 -4.63 -15.10
N LEU A 152 -3.13 -4.09 -16.31
CA LEU A 152 -1.95 -4.28 -17.14
C LEU A 152 -1.10 -3.02 -17.08
N GLN A 153 0.11 -3.13 -16.54
CA GLN A 153 0.98 -1.99 -16.27
C GLN A 153 2.35 -2.21 -16.89
N ARG A 154 2.85 -1.22 -17.66
CA ARG A 154 4.23 -1.23 -18.14
C ARG A 154 5.17 -1.04 -16.96
N HIS A 155 6.29 -1.77 -16.96
CA HIS A 155 7.35 -1.61 -15.96
C HIS A 155 8.07 -0.26 -16.14
N LEU A 156 8.68 0.23 -15.05
CA LEU A 156 9.52 1.43 -15.07
C LEU A 156 10.92 1.05 -15.55
N GLU A 157 11.25 1.39 -16.79
CA GLU A 157 12.51 0.99 -17.43
C GLU A 157 13.73 1.69 -16.82
N ASN A 158 13.62 2.99 -16.54
CA ASN A 158 14.68 3.80 -15.95
C ASN A 158 14.49 3.98 -14.44
N MET A 159 14.37 2.86 -13.71
CA MET A 159 14.23 2.93 -12.25
C MET A 159 15.58 3.12 -11.56
N LEU A 160 15.57 3.85 -10.45
CA LEU A 160 16.70 3.90 -9.54
C LEU A 160 16.95 2.49 -8.97
N LEU A 161 18.22 2.11 -8.92
CA LEU A 161 18.67 0.82 -8.39
C LEU A 161 19.44 1.05 -7.09
N TRP A 162 19.17 0.21 -6.11
CA TRP A 162 19.89 0.17 -4.84
C TRP A 162 21.34 -0.23 -5.10
N ASN A 163 22.29 0.62 -4.68
CA ASN A 163 23.71 0.52 -5.00
C ASN A 163 23.97 0.35 -6.50
N GLY A 164 23.13 0.93 -7.36
CA GLY A 164 23.24 0.84 -8.82
C GLY A 164 22.93 -0.54 -9.41
N MET A 165 22.56 -1.54 -8.60
CA MET A 165 22.39 -2.92 -9.08
C MET A 165 21.01 -3.52 -8.79
N CYS A 166 20.44 -3.26 -7.63
CA CYS A 166 19.32 -4.04 -7.12
C CYS A 166 18.00 -3.30 -7.22
N LYS A 167 16.93 -3.99 -7.62
CA LYS A 167 15.59 -3.39 -7.63
C LYS A 167 15.08 -3.21 -6.20
N PHE A 168 14.43 -2.10 -5.91
CA PHE A 168 13.76 -1.89 -4.62
C PHE A 168 12.41 -1.18 -4.79
N ASP A 169 11.62 -1.19 -3.72
CA ASP A 169 10.48 -0.27 -3.58
C ASP A 169 10.44 0.34 -2.17
N LEU A 170 9.87 1.54 -2.08
CA LEU A 170 9.68 2.27 -0.84
C LEU A 170 8.32 1.93 -0.23
N ARG A 171 8.33 1.46 1.02
CA ARG A 171 7.11 1.36 1.83
C ARG A 171 7.05 2.53 2.80
N MET A 172 6.15 3.47 2.49
CA MET A 172 5.75 4.53 3.40
C MET A 172 4.41 4.21 4.06
N PHE A 173 4.20 4.73 5.26
CA PHE A 173 2.94 4.59 6.00
C PHE A 173 2.26 5.94 6.09
N SER A 174 0.95 5.97 5.91
CA SER A 174 0.16 7.18 6.09
C SER A 174 -1.11 6.89 6.87
N ILE A 175 -1.60 7.90 7.58
CA ILE A 175 -2.86 7.87 8.32
C ILE A 175 -3.75 8.97 7.74
N ALA A 176 -4.97 8.60 7.37
CA ALA A 176 -6.00 9.56 7.01
C ALA A 176 -7.02 9.64 8.14
N VAL A 177 -7.22 10.85 8.68
CA VAL A 177 -8.13 11.14 9.78
C VAL A 177 -9.35 11.87 9.24
N PHE A 178 -10.52 11.30 9.50
CA PHE A 178 -11.81 11.85 9.10
C PHE A 178 -12.58 12.23 10.36
N ARG A 179 -12.86 13.53 10.54
CA ARG A 179 -13.67 14.04 11.64
C ARG A 179 -14.96 14.63 11.07
N PRO A 180 -16.11 14.49 11.77
CA PRO A 180 -17.35 15.14 11.35
C PRO A 180 -17.15 16.65 11.17
N PHE A 181 -17.69 17.19 10.08
CA PHE A 181 -17.64 18.64 9.76
C PHE A 181 -16.23 19.23 9.54
N CYS A 182 -15.18 18.41 9.53
CA CYS A 182 -13.82 18.83 9.21
C CYS A 182 -13.38 18.29 7.86
N ARG A 183 -12.40 18.97 7.25
CA ARG A 183 -11.71 18.41 6.09
C ARG A 183 -10.88 17.19 6.50
N PRO A 184 -10.76 16.16 5.63
CA PRO A 184 -9.86 15.05 5.87
C PRO A 184 -8.42 15.54 6.07
N GLN A 185 -7.75 15.00 7.09
CA GLN A 185 -6.34 15.27 7.37
C GLN A 185 -5.51 14.05 7.00
N PHE A 186 -4.39 14.26 6.33
CA PHE A 186 -3.48 13.19 5.90
C PHE A 186 -2.12 13.40 6.57
N TYR A 187 -1.65 12.35 7.22
CA TYR A 187 -0.36 12.33 7.91
C TYR A 187 0.52 11.28 7.25
N LEU A 188 1.75 11.64 6.92
CA LEU A 188 2.76 10.71 6.44
C LEU A 188 3.65 10.35 7.63
N TYR A 189 3.73 9.07 7.96
CA TYR A 189 4.68 8.61 8.96
C TYR A 189 6.10 8.74 8.38
N PRO A 190 7.02 9.37 9.10
CA PRO A 190 8.28 9.78 8.50
C PRO A 190 9.28 8.64 8.32
N HIS A 191 9.08 7.52 9.01
CA HIS A 191 9.90 6.33 8.84
C HIS A 191 9.22 5.34 7.91
N GLY A 192 9.88 5.01 6.81
CA GLY A 192 9.51 3.91 5.94
C GLY A 192 10.59 2.83 5.94
N TYR A 193 10.48 1.91 4.99
CA TYR A 193 11.59 1.02 4.64
C TYR A 193 11.64 0.75 3.15
N CYS A 194 12.86 0.59 2.65
CA CYS A 194 13.17 0.06 1.34
C CYS A 194 13.09 -1.47 1.39
N ARG A 195 12.34 -2.06 0.46
CA ARG A 195 12.32 -3.51 0.22
C ARG A 195 13.22 -3.81 -0.96
N VAL A 196 14.40 -4.34 -0.68
CA VAL A 196 15.42 -4.58 -1.70
C VAL A 196 15.35 -6.03 -2.14
N ASN A 197 15.25 -6.23 -3.45
CA ASN A 197 15.49 -7.52 -4.07
C ASN A 197 17.01 -7.71 -4.18
N PRO A 198 17.61 -8.72 -3.52
CA PRO A 198 19.06 -8.88 -3.52
C PRO A 198 19.62 -9.33 -4.87
N THR A 199 18.76 -9.72 -5.83
CA THR A 199 19.23 -10.14 -7.15
C THR A 199 19.51 -8.93 -8.05
N PRO A 200 20.68 -8.88 -8.72
CA PRO A 200 20.99 -7.83 -9.68
C PRO A 200 19.90 -7.69 -10.74
N TRP A 201 19.57 -6.44 -11.03
CA TRP A 201 18.54 -6.08 -11.98
C TRP A 201 18.94 -6.52 -13.39
N GLN A 202 17.99 -7.14 -14.07
CA GLN A 202 18.09 -7.45 -15.49
C GLN A 202 16.69 -7.42 -16.09
N MET A 203 16.60 -7.02 -17.35
CA MET A 203 15.36 -7.07 -18.11
C MET A 203 14.97 -8.53 -18.34
N SER A 204 13.91 -9.00 -17.67
CA SER A 204 13.54 -10.41 -17.65
C SER A 204 12.07 -10.61 -17.34
N ALA A 205 11.48 -11.69 -17.88
CA ALA A 205 10.15 -12.15 -17.50
C ALA A 205 10.14 -12.93 -16.16
N LYS A 206 11.31 -13.24 -15.58
CA LYS A 206 11.38 -13.98 -14.32
C LYS A 206 10.83 -13.14 -13.16
N LYS A 207 9.78 -13.64 -12.53
CA LYS A 207 9.02 -12.89 -11.51
C LYS A 207 9.84 -12.51 -10.28
N ASP A 208 10.74 -13.37 -9.85
CA ASP A 208 11.63 -13.17 -8.70
C ASP A 208 12.61 -12.01 -8.87
N LEU A 209 13.01 -11.68 -10.10
CA LEU A 209 13.79 -10.47 -10.42
C LEU A 209 12.92 -9.21 -10.44
N GLN A 210 11.65 -9.39 -10.79
CA GLN A 210 10.75 -8.30 -11.14
C GLN A 210 9.91 -7.78 -9.97
N VAL A 211 9.82 -8.53 -8.88
CA VAL A 211 9.04 -8.15 -7.70
C VAL A 211 9.94 -7.98 -6.47
N THR A 212 9.50 -7.14 -5.54
CA THR A 212 10.14 -6.84 -4.24
C THR A 212 9.22 -7.24 -3.07
N ASN A 213 8.18 -8.04 -3.36
CA ASN A 213 7.13 -8.37 -2.41
C ASN A 213 7.62 -9.41 -1.38
N ILE A 214 7.73 -9.03 -0.10
CA ILE A 214 8.19 -9.89 0.99
C ILE A 214 7.45 -11.25 1.04
N SER A 215 6.13 -11.26 0.85
CA SER A 215 5.35 -12.49 0.90
C SER A 215 5.72 -13.45 -0.24
N PHE A 216 6.11 -12.94 -1.41
CA PHE A 216 6.65 -13.75 -2.49
C PHE A 216 7.98 -14.40 -2.10
N PHE A 217 8.92 -13.63 -1.56
CA PHE A 217 10.24 -14.11 -1.15
C PHE A 217 10.14 -15.16 -0.03
N LYS A 218 9.35 -14.88 1.02
CA LYS A 218 9.11 -15.83 2.11
C LYS A 218 8.57 -17.18 1.60
N ARG A 219 7.57 -17.17 0.71
CA ARG A 219 7.01 -18.41 0.14
C ARG A 219 7.98 -19.18 -0.73
N LYS A 220 8.94 -18.50 -1.36
CA LYS A 220 9.97 -19.12 -2.20
C LYS A 220 11.24 -19.45 -1.42
N ASN A 221 11.25 -19.22 -0.11
CA ASN A 221 12.44 -19.34 0.73
C ASN A 221 13.64 -18.57 0.17
N LEU A 222 13.38 -17.36 -0.34
CA LEU A 222 14.40 -16.46 -0.89
C LEU A 222 14.74 -15.37 0.11
N THR A 223 16.00 -14.96 0.11
CA THR A 223 16.51 -13.84 0.91
C THR A 223 15.92 -12.51 0.44
N TYR A 224 15.59 -11.62 1.38
CA TYR A 224 15.16 -10.25 1.11
C TYR A 224 15.72 -9.31 2.17
N SER A 225 15.91 -8.03 1.82
CA SER A 225 16.39 -7.02 2.77
C SER A 225 15.33 -5.95 3.01
N LEU A 226 15.15 -5.59 4.29
CA LEU A 226 14.36 -4.43 4.71
C LEU A 226 15.34 -3.41 5.30
N VAL A 227 15.48 -2.28 4.63
CA VAL A 227 16.39 -1.22 5.05
C VAL A 227 15.56 -0.01 5.44
N PRO A 228 15.70 0.55 6.65
CA PRO A 228 15.01 1.80 7.02
C PRO A 228 15.29 2.91 6.00
N THR A 229 14.32 3.76 5.71
CA THR A 229 14.49 4.83 4.70
C THR A 229 15.58 5.84 5.06
N GLN A 230 15.88 6.02 6.34
CA GLN A 230 16.95 6.88 6.83
C GLN A 230 18.35 6.33 6.52
N ASP A 231 18.46 5.01 6.30
CA ASP A 231 19.72 4.32 5.98
C ASP A 231 19.86 4.11 4.46
N TRP A 232 19.00 4.76 3.66
CA TRP A 232 19.02 4.65 2.21
C TRP A 232 20.16 5.50 1.63
N PRO A 233 21.23 4.90 1.05
CA PRO A 233 22.42 5.64 0.62
C PRO A 233 22.10 6.73 -0.41
N GLU A 234 21.15 6.45 -1.31
CA GLU A 234 20.75 7.37 -2.37
C GLU A 234 19.66 8.37 -1.93
N PHE A 235 19.28 8.43 -0.64
CA PHE A 235 18.33 9.43 -0.14
C PHE A 235 18.79 10.87 -0.46
N ASN A 236 20.11 11.06 -0.51
CA ASN A 236 20.73 12.33 -0.87
C ASN A 236 20.69 12.67 -2.37
N LEU A 237 20.22 11.75 -3.23
CA LEU A 237 20.01 11.97 -4.66
C LEU A 237 18.54 12.25 -5.00
N VAL A 238 17.63 12.10 -4.04
CA VAL A 238 16.20 12.40 -4.21
C VAL A 238 16.00 13.91 -4.33
N GLU A 239 15.13 14.34 -5.26
CA GLU A 239 14.81 15.75 -5.47
C GLU A 239 14.55 16.48 -4.15
N PRO A 240 15.07 17.71 -3.96
CA PRO A 240 14.91 18.46 -2.72
C PRO A 240 13.45 18.58 -2.26
N GLY A 241 12.48 18.67 -3.18
CA GLY A 241 11.06 18.73 -2.86
C GLY A 241 10.50 17.45 -2.23
N ILE A 242 10.91 16.28 -2.73
CA ILE A 242 10.51 14.98 -2.15
C ILE A 242 11.24 14.76 -0.82
N ARG A 243 12.52 15.13 -0.74
CA ARG A 243 13.28 15.09 0.51
C ARG A 243 12.68 16.02 1.56
N HIS A 244 12.25 17.21 1.16
CA HIS A 244 11.56 18.17 2.00
C HIS A 244 10.21 17.60 2.45
N ALA A 245 9.40 17.02 1.57
CA ALA A 245 8.13 16.39 1.97
C ALA A 245 8.35 15.27 3.01
N ILE A 246 9.38 14.43 2.85
CA ILE A 246 9.73 13.36 3.80
C ILE A 246 10.26 13.96 5.13
N THR A 247 11.11 14.98 5.06
CA THR A 247 11.73 15.63 6.24
C THR A 247 10.74 16.51 7.00
N THR A 248 9.83 17.21 6.32
CA THR A 248 8.79 18.05 6.91
C THR A 248 7.75 17.18 7.59
N ALA A 249 7.34 16.07 6.96
CA ALA A 249 6.53 15.06 7.64
C ALA A 249 7.22 14.53 8.91
N TYR A 250 8.55 14.43 8.93
CA TYR A 250 9.31 14.05 10.14
C TYR A 250 9.24 15.11 11.23
N ARG A 251 9.49 16.38 10.90
CA ARG A 251 9.46 17.49 11.88
C ARG A 251 8.06 17.71 12.46
N GLU A 252 7.04 17.77 11.62
CA GLU A 252 5.66 17.97 12.07
C GLU A 252 5.14 16.82 12.94
N THR A 253 5.64 15.59 12.71
CA THR A 253 5.29 14.43 13.56
C THR A 253 6.03 14.46 14.91
N GLN A 254 7.27 14.95 14.94
CA GLN A 254 8.03 15.16 16.20
C GLN A 254 7.35 16.21 17.07
N ASP A 255 6.92 17.33 16.48
CA ASP A 255 6.21 18.40 17.20
C ASP A 255 4.84 17.92 17.75
N PHE A 256 4.17 17.02 17.03
CA PHE A 256 2.92 16.40 17.50
C PHE A 256 3.13 15.34 18.60
N MET A 257 4.32 14.72 18.66
CA MET A 257 4.68 13.68 19.64
C MET A 257 5.40 14.25 20.87
N HIS A 258 5.91 15.49 20.79
CA HIS A 258 6.63 16.16 21.88
C HIS A 258 5.83 16.44 23.17
N PRO A 259 4.48 16.55 23.19
CA PRO A 259 3.76 16.63 24.46
C PRO A 259 3.47 15.26 25.09
N MET A 260 4.06 14.16 24.59
CA MET A 260 3.84 12.81 25.15
C MET A 260 4.98 12.28 26.03
N HIS A 261 6.04 13.06 26.23
CA HIS A 261 7.20 12.70 27.06
C HIS A 261 7.43 13.61 28.27
N GLU A 262 6.46 14.46 28.61
CA GLU A 262 6.37 15.10 29.93
C GLU A 262 5.18 14.54 30.72
#